data_AF-A0A3M8TN95-F1
#
_entry.id   AF-A0A3M8TN95-F1
#
_cell.length_a   1.000
_cell.length_b   1.000
_cell.length_c   1.000
_cell.angle_alpha   90.00
_cell.angle_beta   90.00
_cell.angle_gamma   90.00
#
_symmetry.space_group_name_H-M   'P 1'
#
loop_
_entity.id
_entity.type
_entity.pdbx_description
1 polymer ?
#
loop_
_entity_poly.entity_id
_entity_poly.type
_entity_poly.pdbx_seq_one_letter_code
_entity_poly.pdbx_strand_id
1 'polypeptide(L)'
;MAEVDRAVLVTAVSEMAVLRALQLAGNRLLGKRGRSVRGPMKDVEPWSIHVHLPVAEHELDALLKDAWQIPVAVGLPGGLLDALDAHVRTLLAAGMEFRRDDLLLTLSQLPQFVLPWEAPRSFPKS
;
A
#
# COMPACT_ATOMS: atom_id res chain seq x y z
N MET A 1 0.44 -27.00 5.73
CA MET A 1 1.64 -26.29 5.22
C MET A 1 1.25 -25.26 4.17
N ALA A 2 0.57 -25.64 3.07
CA ALA A 2 0.18 -24.72 1.99
C ALA A 2 -0.64 -23.47 2.41
N GLU A 3 -1.52 -23.57 3.40
CA GLU A 3 -2.35 -22.44 3.85
C GLU A 3 -1.57 -21.39 4.66
N VAL A 4 -0.60 -21.85 5.47
CA VAL A 4 0.29 -20.95 6.23
C VAL A 4 1.21 -20.20 5.28
N ASP A 5 1.75 -20.88 4.27
CA ASP A 5 2.60 -20.26 3.24
C ASP A 5 1.84 -19.21 2.42
N ARG A 6 0.55 -19.49 2.13
CA ARG A 6 -0.35 -18.55 1.47
C ARG A 6 -0.58 -17.28 2.30
N ALA A 7 -0.93 -17.43 3.57
CA ALA A 7 -1.22 -16.29 4.44
C ALA A 7 0.01 -15.38 4.61
N VAL A 8 1.20 -15.98 4.74
CA VAL A 8 2.48 -15.25 4.78
C VAL A 8 2.70 -14.48 3.48
N LEU A 9 2.47 -15.09 2.33
CA LEU A 9 2.68 -14.46 1.03
C LEU A 9 1.70 -13.30 0.78
N VAL A 10 0.40 -13.49 1.08
CA VAL A 10 -0.60 -12.42 0.99
C VAL A 10 -0.18 -11.25 1.87
N THR A 11 0.17 -11.53 3.12
CA THR A 11 0.62 -10.50 4.06
C THR A 11 1.82 -9.73 3.52
N ALA A 12 2.85 -10.42 3.04
CA ALA A 12 4.06 -9.80 2.52
C ALA A 12 3.79 -8.94 1.26
N VAL A 13 2.97 -9.44 0.33
CA VAL A 13 2.61 -8.70 -0.89
C VAL A 13 1.76 -7.47 -0.55
N SER A 14 0.81 -7.59 0.35
CA SER A 14 0.00 -6.48 0.84
C SER A 14 0.85 -5.43 1.57
N GLU A 15 1.78 -5.86 2.42
CA GLU A 15 2.73 -4.99 3.12
C GLU A 15 3.58 -4.20 2.13
N MET A 16 4.16 -4.87 1.12
CA MET A 16 4.91 -4.20 0.06
C MET A 16 4.06 -3.19 -0.72
N ALA A 17 2.82 -3.54 -1.06
CA ALA A 17 1.92 -2.64 -1.79
C ALA A 17 1.57 -1.39 -0.98
N VAL A 18 1.27 -1.55 0.32
CA VAL A 18 0.96 -0.45 1.25
C VAL A 18 2.18 0.46 1.45
N LEU A 19 3.35 -0.09 1.78
CA LEU A 19 4.57 0.69 1.97
C LEU A 19 4.96 1.44 0.69
N ARG A 20 4.76 0.82 -0.48
CA ARG A 20 5.02 1.48 -1.77
C ARG A 20 4.07 2.64 -2.04
N ALA A 21 2.78 2.48 -1.74
CA ALA A 21 1.79 3.54 -1.86
C ALA A 21 2.11 4.72 -0.92
N LEU A 22 2.47 4.43 0.34
CA LEU A 22 2.90 5.42 1.31
C LEU A 22 4.18 6.15 0.88
N GLN A 23 5.18 5.42 0.38
CA GLN A 23 6.39 6.03 -0.16
C GLN A 23 6.10 6.97 -1.33
N LEU A 24 5.20 6.60 -2.24
CA LEU A 24 4.80 7.45 -3.36
C LEU A 24 4.13 8.74 -2.86
N ALA A 25 3.21 8.60 -1.90
CA ALA A 25 2.53 9.73 -1.27
C ALA A 25 3.53 10.64 -0.54
N GLY A 26 4.43 10.09 0.27
CA GLY A 26 5.46 10.83 0.99
C GLY A 26 6.40 11.61 0.05
N ASN A 27 6.85 10.98 -1.03
CA ASN A 27 7.67 11.66 -2.05
C ASN A 27 6.93 12.83 -2.71
N ARG A 28 5.64 12.67 -3.01
CA ARG A 28 4.81 13.76 -3.57
C ARG A 28 4.55 14.87 -2.55
N LEU A 29 4.36 14.51 -1.29
CA LEU A 29 4.16 15.45 -0.20
C LEU A 29 5.42 16.31 0.00
N LEU A 30 6.61 15.71 0.05
CA LEU A 30 7.88 16.45 0.02
C LEU A 30 8.04 17.25 -1.28
N GLY A 31 7.62 16.67 -2.40
CA GLY A 31 7.53 17.26 -3.73
C GLY A 31 6.93 18.67 -3.72
N LYS A 32 5.75 18.79 -3.11
CA LYS A 32 4.97 20.02 -2.96
C LYS A 32 5.59 21.05 -1.99
N ARG A 33 6.55 20.65 -1.15
CA ARG A 33 7.12 21.49 -0.09
C ARG A 33 8.50 22.04 -0.48
N GLY A 34 8.82 23.23 0.03
CA GLY A 34 10.09 23.90 -0.19
C GLY A 34 11.28 23.23 0.52
N ARG A 35 12.50 23.68 0.19
CA ARG A 35 13.76 23.12 0.74
C ARG A 35 13.84 23.15 2.27
N SER A 36 13.21 24.13 2.91
CA SER A 36 13.16 24.27 4.37
C SER A 36 12.45 23.10 5.08
N VAL A 37 11.52 22.42 4.39
CA VAL A 37 10.83 21.23 4.91
C VAL A 37 11.56 19.95 4.52
N ARG A 38 12.19 19.91 3.33
CA ARG A 38 12.89 18.71 2.85
C ARG A 38 14.16 18.39 3.64
N GLY A 39 14.90 19.40 4.08
CA GLY A 39 16.13 19.21 4.87
C GLY A 39 15.88 18.41 6.16
N PRO A 40 14.94 18.83 7.02
CA PRO A 40 14.56 18.10 8.23
C PRO A 40 14.05 16.67 8.00
N MET A 41 13.51 16.38 6.82
CA MET A 41 12.91 15.07 6.47
C MET A 41 13.91 14.11 5.80
N LYS A 42 15.18 14.48 5.70
CA LYS A 42 16.19 13.68 4.97
C LYS A 42 16.40 12.28 5.57
N ASP A 43 16.29 12.16 6.89
CA ASP A 43 16.52 10.91 7.62
C ASP A 43 15.20 10.19 7.97
N VAL A 44 14.06 10.72 7.53
CA VAL A 44 12.75 10.09 7.70
C VAL A 44 12.51 9.13 6.55
N GLU A 45 12.10 7.91 6.85
CA GLU A 45 11.76 6.93 5.83
C GLU A 45 10.64 7.46 4.91
N PRO A 46 10.74 7.31 3.58
CA PRO A 46 9.77 7.89 2.65
C PRO A 46 8.32 7.45 2.88
N TRP A 47 8.10 6.25 3.40
CA TRP A 47 6.76 5.72 3.73
C TRP A 47 6.20 6.21 5.08
N SER A 48 6.98 6.96 5.86
CA SER A 48 6.56 7.52 7.15
C SER A 48 6.43 9.05 7.13
N ILE A 49 6.64 9.70 5.98
CA ILE A 49 6.62 11.17 5.87
C ILE A 49 5.29 11.79 6.32
N HIS A 50 4.16 11.14 6.05
CA HIS A 50 2.82 11.64 6.42
C HIS A 50 2.58 11.69 7.94
N VAL A 51 3.37 10.97 8.73
CA VAL A 51 3.34 11.05 10.20
C VAL A 51 3.89 12.39 10.69
N HIS A 52 4.84 12.96 9.95
CA HIS A 52 5.49 14.23 10.30
C HIS A 52 4.86 15.42 9.59
N LEU A 53 4.23 15.20 8.44
CA LEU A 53 3.64 16.24 7.61
C LEU A 53 2.14 15.93 7.42
N PRO A 54 1.24 16.77 7.97
CA PRO A 54 -0.18 16.52 7.86
C PRO A 54 -0.63 16.53 6.40
N VAL A 55 -1.52 15.59 6.08
CA VAL A 55 -2.15 15.44 4.77
C VAL A 55 -3.60 15.88 4.90
N ALA A 56 -4.02 16.83 4.08
CA ALA A 56 -5.44 17.17 4.01
C ALA A 56 -6.21 16.12 3.19
N GLU A 57 -7.44 15.83 3.59
CA GLU A 57 -8.27 14.79 2.95
C GLU A 57 -8.43 15.01 1.44
N HIS A 58 -8.61 16.26 1.00
CA HIS A 58 -8.72 16.62 -0.42
C HIS A 58 -7.44 16.39 -1.23
N GLU A 59 -6.29 16.14 -0.59
CA GLU A 59 -5.04 15.84 -1.26
C GLU A 59 -4.82 14.35 -1.52
N LEU A 60 -5.60 13.46 -0.88
CA LEU A 60 -5.38 12.01 -0.90
C LEU A 60 -5.35 11.45 -2.32
N ASP A 61 -6.30 11.83 -3.17
CA ASP A 61 -6.36 11.34 -4.56
C ASP A 61 -5.13 11.76 -5.36
N ALA A 62 -4.66 12.99 -5.18
CA ALA A 62 -3.46 13.48 -5.85
C ALA A 62 -2.19 12.78 -5.35
N LEU A 63 -2.13 12.47 -4.05
CA LEU A 63 -1.00 11.77 -3.44
C LEU A 63 -0.97 10.28 -3.81
N LEU A 64 -2.11 9.64 -3.98
CA LEU A 64 -2.25 8.21 -4.30
C LEU A 64 -2.43 7.92 -5.79
N LYS A 65 -2.45 8.94 -6.66
CA LYS A 65 -2.52 8.76 -8.11
C LYS A 65 -1.52 7.70 -8.60
N ASP A 66 -1.95 6.72 -9.36
CA ASP A 66 -1.09 5.65 -9.92
C ASP A 66 -0.44 4.71 -8.88
N ALA A 67 -0.74 4.81 -7.58
CA ALA A 67 -0.15 3.97 -6.53
C ALA A 67 -0.40 2.48 -6.75
N TRP A 68 -1.53 2.13 -7.37
CA TRP A 68 -1.99 0.76 -7.54
C TRP A 68 -1.69 0.17 -8.93
N GLN A 69 -0.98 0.89 -9.81
CA GLN A 69 -0.71 0.39 -11.17
C GLN A 69 0.07 -0.93 -11.19
N ILE A 70 1.10 -1.06 -10.35
CA ILE A 70 1.89 -2.29 -10.25
C ILE A 70 1.05 -3.44 -9.65
N PRO A 71 0.39 -3.27 -8.48
CA PRO A 71 -0.54 -4.26 -7.95
C PRO A 71 -1.62 -4.74 -8.95
N VAL A 72 -2.18 -3.83 -9.74
CA VAL A 72 -3.12 -4.17 -10.82
C VAL A 72 -2.45 -4.98 -11.91
N ALA A 73 -1.26 -4.56 -12.37
CA ALA A 73 -0.54 -5.24 -13.44
C ALA A 73 -0.10 -6.67 -13.08
N VAL A 74 0.17 -6.95 -11.80
CA VAL A 74 0.48 -8.31 -11.32
C VAL A 74 -0.77 -9.14 -11.01
N GLY A 75 -1.96 -8.57 -11.19
CA GLY A 75 -3.24 -9.27 -11.08
C GLY A 75 -3.78 -9.42 -9.66
N LEU A 76 -3.47 -8.50 -8.74
CA LEU A 76 -4.07 -8.56 -7.41
C LEU A 76 -5.60 -8.38 -7.48
N PRO A 77 -6.38 -9.11 -6.66
CA PRO A 77 -7.84 -9.01 -6.67
C PRO A 77 -8.33 -7.60 -6.32
N GLY A 78 -9.37 -7.13 -7.01
CA GLY A 78 -9.94 -5.79 -6.80
C GLY A 78 -10.34 -5.53 -5.34
N GLY A 79 -11.06 -6.46 -4.70
CA GLY A 79 -11.45 -6.31 -3.30
C GLY A 79 -10.27 -6.26 -2.32
N LEU A 80 -9.13 -6.88 -2.65
CA LEU A 80 -7.90 -6.70 -1.89
C LEU A 80 -7.33 -5.29 -2.10
N LEU A 81 -7.25 -4.83 -3.35
CA LEU A 81 -6.76 -3.49 -3.68
C LEU A 81 -7.59 -2.39 -3.01
N ASP A 82 -8.91 -2.50 -3.04
CA ASP A 82 -9.82 -1.53 -2.42
C ASP A 82 -9.59 -1.44 -0.90
N ALA A 83 -9.37 -2.58 -0.25
CA ALA A 83 -9.09 -2.63 1.18
C ALA A 83 -7.71 -2.04 1.54
N LEU A 84 -6.69 -2.31 0.72
CA LEU A 84 -5.37 -1.71 0.89
C LEU A 84 -5.40 -0.19 0.63
N ASP A 85 -6.17 0.27 -0.36
CA ASP A 85 -6.36 1.70 -0.64
C ASP A 85 -7.05 2.40 0.53
N ALA A 86 -8.15 1.84 1.03
CA ALA A 86 -8.83 2.35 2.21
C ALA A 86 -7.89 2.42 3.43
N HIS A 87 -7.12 1.35 3.69
CA HIS A 87 -6.14 1.32 4.77
C HIS A 87 -5.09 2.43 4.64
N VAL A 88 -4.50 2.59 3.45
CA VAL A 88 -3.51 3.66 3.18
C VAL A 88 -4.13 5.04 3.36
N ARG A 89 -5.35 5.28 2.87
CA ARG A 89 -6.06 6.55 3.05
C ARG A 89 -6.28 6.88 4.52
N THR A 90 -6.65 5.89 5.34
CA THR A 90 -6.78 6.06 6.79
C THR A 90 -5.46 6.45 7.43
N LEU A 91 -4.35 5.76 7.10
CA LEU A 91 -3.03 6.10 7.64
C LEU A 91 -2.61 7.53 7.27
N LEU A 92 -2.78 7.91 6.00
CA LEU A 92 -2.44 9.24 5.51
C LEU A 92 -3.28 10.33 6.19
N ALA A 93 -4.60 10.16 6.25
CA ALA A 93 -5.51 11.16 6.81
C ALA A 93 -5.32 11.34 8.32
N ALA A 94 -5.02 10.26 9.04
CA ALA A 94 -4.82 10.29 10.49
C ALA A 94 -3.37 10.59 10.89
N GLY A 95 -2.42 10.63 9.95
CA GLY A 95 -0.99 10.80 10.24
C GLY A 95 -0.41 9.63 11.05
N MET A 96 -0.90 8.40 10.84
CA MET A 96 -0.50 7.23 11.62
C MET A 96 0.60 6.44 10.93
N GLU A 97 1.54 5.92 11.71
CA GLU A 97 2.59 5.05 11.21
C GLU A 97 2.03 3.71 10.73
N PHE A 98 2.65 3.12 9.70
CA PHE A 98 2.32 1.77 9.27
C PHE A 98 2.68 0.75 10.36
N ARG A 99 1.72 -0.09 10.73
CA ARG A 99 1.94 -1.23 11.62
C ARG A 99 1.42 -2.50 10.97
N ARG A 100 2.25 -3.53 10.94
CA ARG A 100 1.90 -4.82 10.34
C ARG A 100 0.67 -5.46 11.00
N ASP A 101 0.49 -5.29 12.31
CA ASP A 101 -0.67 -5.82 13.03
C ASP A 101 -2.00 -5.21 12.54
N ASP A 102 -2.01 -3.91 12.25
CA ASP A 102 -3.19 -3.22 11.73
C ASP A 102 -3.51 -3.67 10.31
N LEU A 103 -2.47 -3.91 9.49
CA LEU A 103 -2.63 -4.51 8.17
C LEU A 103 -3.22 -5.93 8.27
N LEU A 104 -2.72 -6.77 9.19
CA LEU A 104 -3.25 -8.11 9.41
C LEU A 104 -4.74 -8.07 9.81
N LEU A 105 -5.13 -7.09 10.64
CA LEU A 105 -6.53 -6.87 10.98
C LEU A 105 -7.35 -6.52 9.74
N THR A 106 -6.89 -5.59 8.89
CA THR A 106 -7.55 -5.27 7.61
C THR A 106 -7.71 -6.51 6.73
N LEU A 107 -6.65 -7.31 6.57
CA LEU A 107 -6.67 -8.52 5.73
C LEU A 107 -7.60 -9.60 6.28
N SER A 108 -7.71 -9.73 7.60
CA SER A 108 -8.58 -10.71 8.26
C SER A 108 -10.08 -10.48 8.02
N GLN A 109 -10.46 -9.27 7.63
CA GLN A 109 -11.86 -8.89 7.37
C GLN A 109 -12.27 -9.18 5.92
N LEU A 110 -11.33 -9.57 5.05
CA LEU A 110 -11.61 -9.80 3.64
C LEU A 110 -12.21 -11.19 3.40
N PRO A 111 -13.17 -11.31 2.46
CA PRO A 111 -13.59 -12.62 1.99
C PRO A 111 -12.42 -13.33 1.31
N GLN A 112 -12.49 -14.66 1.21
CA GLN A 112 -11.50 -15.42 0.45
C GLN A 112 -11.50 -14.98 -1.02
N PHE A 113 -10.30 -14.80 -1.57
CA PHE A 113 -10.05 -14.44 -2.97
C PHE A 113 -9.00 -15.38 -3.57
N VAL A 114 -9.01 -15.56 -4.89
CA VAL A 114 -8.00 -16.38 -5.60
C VAL A 114 -6.87 -15.47 -6.07
N LEU A 115 -5.63 -15.86 -5.79
CA LEU A 115 -4.45 -15.10 -6.19
C LEU A 115 -4.01 -15.49 -7.61
N PRO A 116 -3.40 -14.56 -8.37
CA PRO A 116 -3.05 -14.81 -9.77
C PRO A 116 -2.02 -15.94 -9.95
N TRP A 117 -1.19 -16.21 -8.93
CA TRP A 117 -0.22 -17.32 -8.93
C TRP A 117 -0.79 -18.65 -8.42
N GLU A 118 -2.05 -18.67 -7.95
CA GLU A 118 -2.78 -19.89 -7.55
C GLU A 118 -3.58 -20.47 -8.71
N ALA A 119 -3.82 -19.67 -9.77
CA ALA A 119 -4.48 -20.15 -10.96
C ALA A 119 -3.60 -21.18 -11.70
N PRO A 120 -4.15 -22.32 -12.15
CA PRO A 120 -3.41 -23.26 -12.96
C PRO A 120 -2.91 -22.54 -14.23
N ARG A 121 -1.58 -22.53 -14.43
CA ARG A 121 -0.95 -21.96 -15.63
C ARG A 121 -1.49 -22.71 -16.85
N SER A 122 -2.48 -22.15 -17.53
CA SER A 122 -2.91 -22.63 -18.84
C SER A 122 -1.82 -22.28 -19.84
N PHE A 123 -0.86 -23.18 -20.03
CA PHE A 123 0.03 -23.11 -21.18
C PHE A 123 -0.81 -23.40 -22.43
N PRO A 124 -0.84 -22.51 -23.44
CA PRO A 124 -1.44 -22.86 -24.70
C PRO A 124 -0.68 -24.04 -25.28
N LYS A 125 -1.38 -25.15 -25.54
CA LYS A 125 -0.82 -26.24 -26.34
C LYS A 125 -0.56 -25.66 -27.74
N SER A 126 0.71 -25.58 -28.11
CA SER A 126 1.14 -25.30 -29.49
C SER A 126 0.73 -26.43 -30.42
#